data_AF-A0A920TQ93-F1
#
_entry.id   AF-A0A920TQ93-F1
#
_cell.length_a   1.000
_cell.length_b   1.000
_cell.length_c   1.000
_cell.angle_alpha   90.00
_cell.angle_beta   90.00
_cell.angle_gamma   90.00
#
_symmetry.space_group_name_H-M   'P 1'
#
loop_
_entity.id
_entity.type
_entity.pdbx_description
1 polymer ?
#
loop_
_entity_poly.entity_id
_entity_poly.type
_entity_poly.pdbx_seq_one_letter_code
_entity_poly.pdbx_strand_id
1 'polypeptide(L)' 'MESFDAISLVFISLGAFLLPLLGNKIKIPGIVLEIAYGIIVGPILNLVSPSEFISGLAILGFYF' A
#
# COMPACT_ATOMS: atom_id res chain seq x y z
N MET A 1 14.69 14.87 -12.30
CA MET A 1 14.61 13.46 -11.89
C MET A 1 13.76 13.48 -10.63
N GLU A 2 12.48 13.12 -10.72
CA GLU A 2 11.64 12.98 -9.52
C GLU A 2 12.33 11.94 -8.63
N SER A 3 12.71 12.36 -7.43
CA SER A 3 13.35 11.51 -6.44
C SER A 3 12.31 10.50 -5.98
N PHE A 4 12.26 9.38 -6.68
CA PHE A 4 11.41 8.28 -6.31
C PHE A 4 11.79 7.80 -4.91
N ASP A 5 10.89 7.97 -3.95
CA ASP A 5 11.17 7.60 -2.58
C ASP A 5 11.00 6.09 -2.43
N ALA A 6 12.08 5.35 -2.67
CA ALA A 6 12.11 3.88 -2.60
C ALA A 6 11.56 3.35 -1.26
N ILE A 7 11.63 4.17 -0.21
CA ILE A 7 11.05 3.90 1.10
C ILE A 7 9.53 3.71 1.01
N SER A 8 8.84 4.49 0.19
CA SER A 8 7.38 4.37 -0.01
C SER A 8 7.02 3.00 -0.57
N LEU A 9 7.80 2.44 -1.50
CA LEU A 9 7.57 1.07 -2.00
C LEU A 9 7.76 0.02 -0.93
N VAL A 10 8.77 0.18 -0.08
CA VAL A 10 9.02 -0.76 1.01
C VAL A 10 7.81 -0.81 1.92
N PHE A 11 7.25 0.35 2.32
CA PHE A 11 6.05 0.38 3.15
C PHE A 11 4.81 -0.20 2.45
N ILE A 12 4.60 0.11 1.17
CA ILE A 12 3.45 -0.41 0.41
C ILE A 12 3.54 -1.93 0.26
N SER A 13 4.67 -2.44 -0.20
CA SER A 13 4.89 -3.88 -0.43
C SER A 13 4.85 -4.70 0.87
N LEU A 14 5.40 -4.16 1.96
CA LEU A 14 5.40 -4.82 3.25
C LEU A 14 3.98 -4.89 3.86
N GLY A 15 3.19 -3.82 3.68
CA GLY A 15 1.76 -3.82 4.03
C GLY A 15 0.98 -4.85 3.20
N ALA A 16 1.11 -4.79 1.87
CA ALA A 16 0.43 -5.70 0.96
C ALA A 16 0.74 -7.19 1.23
N PHE A 17 1.93 -7.51 1.73
CA PHE A 17 2.28 -8.88 2.11
C PHE A 17 1.72 -9.28 3.49
N LEU A 18 1.89 -8.43 4.51
CA LEU A 18 1.54 -8.78 5.90
C LEU A 18 0.03 -8.73 6.20
N LEU A 19 -0.70 -7.83 5.55
CA LEU A 19 -2.12 -7.59 5.86
C LEU A 19 -3.05 -8.73 5.45
N PRO A 20 -2.89 -9.40 4.29
CA PRO A 20 -3.65 -10.61 3.96
C PRO A 20 -3.39 -11.76 4.95
N LEU A 21 -2.14 -11.92 5.39
CA LEU A 21 -1.75 -12.92 6.39
C LEU A 21 -2.46 -12.68 7.73
N LEU A 22 -2.56 -11.42 8.15
CA LEU A 22 -3.30 -11.02 9.34
C LEU A 22 -4.82 -11.15 9.14
N GLY A 23 -5.35 -10.74 7.99
CA GLY A 23 -6.77 -10.83 7.64
C GLY A 23 -7.32 -12.25 7.70
N ASN A 24 -6.54 -13.22 7.21
CA ASN A 24 -6.88 -14.64 7.31
C ASN A 24 -7.01 -15.14 8.76
N LYS A 25 -6.22 -14.60 9.70
CA LYS A 25 -6.35 -14.96 11.12
C LYS A 25 -7.58 -14.36 11.78
N ILE A 26 -7.98 -13.16 11.36
CA ILE A 26 -9.04 -12.37 12.03
C ILE A 26 -10.40 -12.54 11.32
N LYS A 27 -10.46 -13.33 10.23
CA LYS A 27 -11.65 -13.52 9.37
C LYS A 27 -12.17 -12.22 8.75
N ILE A 28 -11.30 -11.24 8.54
CA ILE A 28 -11.60 -9.99 7.83
C ILE A 28 -11.06 -10.10 6.41
N PRO A 29 -11.78 -9.66 5.37
CA PRO A 29 -11.25 -9.65 4.01
C PRO A 29 -9.94 -8.85 3.94
N GLY A 30 -8.87 -9.45 3.40
CA GLY A 30 -7.55 -8.83 3.34
C GLY A 30 -7.56 -7.44 2.67
N ILE A 31 -8.37 -7.28 1.62
CA ILE A 31 -8.55 -6.01 0.91
C ILE A 31 -9.00 -4.86 1.82
N VAL A 32 -9.82 -5.13 2.84
CA VAL A 32 -10.29 -4.10 3.78
C VAL A 32 -9.13 -3.61 4.66
N LEU A 33 -8.24 -4.52 5.05
CA LEU A 33 -7.05 -4.18 5.82
C LEU A 33 -6.02 -3.42 4.98
N GLU A 34 -5.85 -3.79 3.71
CA GLU A 34 -4.97 -3.08 2.77
C GLU A 34 -5.43 -1.64 2.52
N ILE A 35 -6.72 -1.41 2.31
CA ILE A 35 -7.27 -0.06 2.14
C ILE A 35 -7.09 0.76 3.43
N ALA A 36 -7.42 0.17 4.60
CA ALA A 36 -7.23 0.83 5.89
C ALA A 36 -5.77 1.21 6.13
N TYR A 37 -4.84 0.32 5.78
CA TYR A 37 -3.41 0.58 5.86
C TYR A 37 -2.96 1.69 4.92
N GLY A 38 -3.42 1.70 3.67
CA GLY A 38 -3.12 2.77 2.71
C GLY A 38 -3.54 4.15 3.23
N ILE A 39 -4.71 4.23 3.88
CA ILE A 39 -5.19 5.47 4.52
C ILE A 39 -4.33 5.86 5.73
N ILE A 40 -3.86 4.89 6.52
CA ILE A 40 -3.00 5.16 7.68
C ILE A 40 -1.60 5.62 7.24
N VAL A 41 -0.98 4.93 6.30
CA VAL A 41 0.41 5.20 5.90
C VAL A 41 0.54 6.39 4.95
N GLY A 42 -0.49 6.64 4.12
CA GLY A 42 -0.56 7.79 3.24
C GLY A 42 -0.90 9.08 4.00
N PRO A 43 -2.18 9.50 4.08
CA PRO A 43 -2.54 10.82 4.61
C PRO A 43 -2.28 10.99 6.13
N ILE A 44 -2.37 9.93 6.93
CA ILE A 44 -2.24 10.06 8.40
C ILE A 44 -0.78 10.16 8.83
N LEU A 45 0.07 9.23 8.37
CA LEU A 45 1.49 9.18 8.75
C LEU A 45 2.41 9.96 7.79
N ASN A 46 1.92 10.37 6.61
CA ASN A 46 2.71 11.01 5.54
C ASN A 46 4.00 10.23 5.18
N LEU A 47 3.97 8.90 5.32
CA LEU A 47 5.11 8.03 5.04
C LEU A 47 5.18 7.61 3.56
N VAL A 48 4.08 7.78 2.83
CA VAL A 48 4.00 7.50 1.40
C VAL A 48 3.74 8.79 0.66
N SER A 49 4.68 9.16 -0.21
CA SER A 49 4.51 10.31 -1.09
C SER A 49 3.70 9.89 -2.31
N PRO A 50 2.58 10.58 -2.63
CA PRO A 50 1.87 10.33 -3.88
C PRO A 50 2.79 10.67 -5.05
N SER A 51 2.97 9.72 -5.97
CA SER A 51 3.79 9.88 -7.17
C SER A 51 3.07 9.28 -8.38
N GLU A 52 3.40 9.77 -9.58
CA GLU A 52 2.88 9.21 -10.84
C GLU A 52 3.25 7.73 -10.98
N PHE A 53 4.43 7.34 -10.51
CA PHE A 53 4.89 5.95 -10.52
C PHE A 53 4.02 5.03 -9.64
N ILE A 54 3.75 5.42 -8.38
CA ILE A 54 2.89 4.62 -7.49
C ILE A 54 1.47 4.56 -8.04
N SER A 55 0.98 5.65 -8.62
CA SER A 55 -0.33 5.70 -9.27
C SER A 55 -0.39 4.74 -10.47
N GLY A 56 0.66 4.71 -11.29
CA GLY A 56 0.80 3.75 -12.39
C GLY A 56 0.84 2.29 -11.90
N LEU A 57 1.59 2.01 -10.84
CA LEU A 57 1.63 0.68 -10.23
C LEU A 57 0.28 0.23 -9.66
N ALA A 58 -0.47 1.14 -9.03
CA ALA A 58 -1.79 0.85 -8.51
C ALA A 58 -2.79 0.48 -9.63
N ILE A 59 -2.73 1.19 -10.77
CA ILE A 59 -3.53 0.87 -11.95
C ILE A 59 -3.14 -0.52 -12.48
N LEU A 60 -1.85 -0.81 -12.63
CA LEU A 60 -1.40 -2.12 -13.07
C LEU A 60 -1.89 -3.23 -12.13
N GLY A 61 -1.73 -3.06 -10.81
CA GLY A 61 -2.19 -4.02 -9.81
C GLY A 61 -3.71 -4.19 -9.74
N PHE A 62 -4.50 -3.24 -10.25
CA PHE A 62 -5.95 -3.41 -10.39
C PHE A 62 -6.34 -4.24 -11.62
N TYR A 63 -5.52 -4.20 -12.69
CA TYR A 63 -5.76 -4.93 -13.93
C TYR A 63 -5.28 -6.38 -13.90
N PHE A 64 -4.35 -6.73 -13.00
CA PHE A 64 -3.83 -8.08 -12.79
C PHE A 64 -4.49 -8.75 -11.60
#